data_AF-A0A968RBA1-F1
#
_entry.id   AF-A0A968RBA1-F1
#
_cell.length_a   1.000
_cell.length_b   1.000
_cell.length_c   1.000
_cell.angle_alpha   90.00
_cell.angle_beta   90.00
_cell.angle_gamma   90.00
#
_symmetry.space_group_name_H-M   'P 1'
#
loop_
_entity.id
_entity.type
_entity.pdbx_description
1 polymer ?
#
loop_
_entity_poly.entity_id
_entity_poly.type
_entity_poly.pdbx_seq_one_letter_code
_entity_poly.pdbx_strand_id
1 'polypeptide(L)'
;MGLYLSIVTLLLSWLWQLRSRFLQKQKNNADRFNLAILNLIQRIRQAKSLEEIDLLQEELFNIFKQVIVDLDEDRIDPESFQSFTFTWETAMRVAGDRERMLRESLGSFEF
;
A
#
# COMPACT_ATOMS: atom_id res chain seq x y z
N MET A 1 -40.76 -27.27 15.65
CA MET A 1 -39.70 -26.59 16.43
C MET A 1 -38.33 -26.63 15.76
N GLY A 2 -37.83 -27.76 15.24
CA GLY A 2 -36.50 -27.84 14.62
C GLY A 2 -36.27 -26.97 13.37
N LEU A 3 -37.30 -26.76 12.54
CA LEU A 3 -37.18 -25.98 11.29
C LEU A 3 -36.82 -24.50 11.51
N TYR A 4 -37.31 -23.87 12.58
CA TYR A 4 -37.01 -22.47 12.90
C TYR A 4 -35.55 -22.28 13.30
N LEU A 5 -34.99 -23.21 14.08
CA LEU A 5 -33.58 -23.22 14.44
C LEU A 5 -32.70 -23.36 13.18
N SER A 6 -33.06 -24.25 12.26
CA SER A 6 -32.32 -24.41 11.00
C SER A 6 -32.36 -23.17 10.10
N ILE A 7 -33.50 -22.47 10.03
CA ILE A 7 -33.62 -21.23 9.25
C ILE A 7 -32.74 -20.14 9.86
N VAL A 8 -32.73 -19.99 11.18
CA VAL A 8 -31.91 -18.98 11.86
C VAL A 8 -30.41 -19.27 11.70
N THR A 9 -29.98 -20.53 11.84
CA THR A 9 -28.56 -20.88 11.66
C THR A 9 -28.09 -20.66 10.23
N LEU A 10 -28.93 -20.95 9.23
CA LEU A 10 -28.62 -20.68 7.82
C LEU A 10 -28.50 -19.18 7.54
N LEU A 11 -29.38 -18.35 8.10
CA LEU A 11 -29.30 -16.89 7.94
C LEU A 11 -28.04 -16.31 8.57
N LEU A 12 -27.66 -16.76 9.77
CA LEU A 12 -26.42 -16.34 10.44
C LEU A 12 -25.18 -16.78 9.64
N SER A 13 -25.19 -18.01 9.12
CA SER A 13 -24.09 -18.52 8.30
C SER A 13 -23.93 -17.74 7.00
N TRP A 14 -25.04 -17.37 6.35
CA TRP A 14 -25.03 -16.58 5.12
C TRP A 14 -24.50 -15.16 5.34
N LEU A 15 -24.92 -14.50 6.43
CA LEU A 15 -24.40 -13.18 6.84
C LEU A 15 -22.89 -13.24 7.14
N TRP A 16 -22.44 -14.30 7.82
CA TRP A 16 -21.03 -14.49 8.12
C TRP A 16 -20.19 -14.74 6.85
N GLN A 17 -20.73 -15.51 5.91
CA GLN A 17 -20.10 -15.76 4.61
C GLN A 17 -19.97 -14.47 3.77
N LEU A 18 -21.01 -13.63 3.74
CA LEU A 18 -20.96 -12.33 3.09
C LEU A 18 -19.87 -11.45 3.70
N ARG A 19 -19.87 -11.31 5.04
CA ARG A 19 -18.83 -10.55 5.75
C ARG A 19 -17.42 -11.08 5.45
N SER A 20 -17.23 -12.38 5.45
CA SER A 20 -15.95 -13.02 5.13
C SER A 20 -15.47 -12.67 3.72
N ARG A 21 -16.35 -12.67 2.72
CA ARG A 21 -16.00 -12.28 1.34
C ARG A 21 -15.58 -10.81 1.24
N PHE A 22 -16.25 -9.90 1.97
CA PHE A 22 -15.85 -8.50 2.02
C PHE A 22 -14.48 -8.30 2.68
N LEU A 23 -14.22 -8.96 3.81
CA LEU A 23 -12.92 -8.90 4.50
C LEU A 23 -11.79 -9.47 3.63
N GLN A 24 -12.05 -10.57 2.92
CA GLN A 24 -11.07 -11.16 2.01
C GLN A 24 -10.70 -10.20 0.86
N LYS A 25 -11.69 -9.46 0.34
CA LYS A 25 -11.47 -8.47 -0.72
C LYS A 25 -10.64 -7.28 -0.21
N GLN A 26 -10.92 -6.78 0.99
CA GLN A 26 -10.14 -5.71 1.62
C GLN A 26 -8.68 -6.13 1.84
N LYS A 27 -8.45 -7.32 2.40
CA LYS A 27 -7.11 -7.89 2.58
C LYS A 27 -6.33 -7.98 1.27
N ASN A 28 -6.96 -8.48 0.20
CA ASN A 28 -6.31 -8.58 -1.12
C ASN A 28 -5.88 -7.22 -1.67
N ASN A 29 -6.62 -6.15 -1.38
CA ASN A 29 -6.23 -4.79 -1.79
C ASN A 29 -5.03 -4.29 -0.99
N ALA A 30 -5.03 -4.46 0.34
CA ALA A 30 -3.93 -4.10 1.21
C ALA A 30 -2.61 -4.82 0.83
N ASP A 31 -2.69 -6.12 0.56
CA ASP A 31 -1.53 -6.92 0.15
C ASP A 31 -0.91 -6.41 -1.17
N ARG A 32 -1.73 -5.94 -2.12
CA ARG A 32 -1.25 -5.36 -3.38
C ARG A 32 -0.43 -4.09 -3.16
N PHE A 33 -0.88 -3.20 -2.29
CA PHE A 33 -0.16 -1.95 -2.03
C PHE A 33 1.17 -2.20 -1.32
N ASN A 34 1.21 -3.13 -0.36
CA ASN A 34 2.45 -3.50 0.31
C ASN A 34 3.50 -4.04 -0.66
N LEU A 35 3.12 -4.90 -1.60
CA LEU A 35 4.03 -5.40 -2.63
C LEU A 35 4.50 -4.28 -3.57
N ALA A 36 3.62 -3.34 -3.95
CA ALA A 36 3.97 -2.21 -4.79
C ALA A 36 5.00 -1.29 -4.11
N ILE A 37 4.80 -0.97 -2.83
CA ILE A 37 5.75 -0.16 -2.05
C ILE A 37 7.11 -0.85 -1.90
N LEU A 38 7.14 -2.17 -1.64
CA LEU A 38 8.39 -2.92 -1.56
C LEU A 38 9.16 -2.90 -2.89
N ASN A 39 8.46 -3.04 -4.02
CA ASN A 39 9.08 -2.95 -5.34
C ASN A 39 9.66 -1.55 -5.60
N LEU A 40 8.91 -0.50 -5.23
CA LEU A 40 9.38 0.88 -5.34
C LEU A 40 10.62 1.15 -4.51
N ILE A 41 10.66 0.67 -3.25
CA ILE A 41 11.86 0.79 -2.40
C ILE A 41 13.07 0.14 -3.08
N GLN A 42 12.90 -1.03 -3.71
CA GLN A 42 14.00 -1.69 -4.42
C GLN A 42 14.49 -0.86 -5.62
N ARG A 43 13.57 -0.30 -6.41
CA ARG A 43 13.89 0.55 -7.56
C ARG A 43 14.56 1.84 -7.13
N ILE A 44 14.06 2.49 -6.07
CA ILE A 44 14.66 3.69 -5.48
C ILE A 44 16.11 3.42 -5.09
N ARG A 45 16.38 2.31 -4.39
CA ARG A 45 17.75 1.95 -3.99
C ARG A 45 18.70 1.73 -5.17
N GLN A 46 18.18 1.34 -6.33
CA GLN A 46 18.95 1.07 -7.54
C GLN A 46 19.05 2.27 -8.48
N ALA A 47 18.26 3.32 -8.25
CA ALA A 47 18.23 4.51 -9.09
C ALA A 47 19.60 5.16 -9.17
N LYS A 48 20.00 5.59 -10.38
CA LYS A 48 21.33 6.10 -10.70
C LYS A 48 21.35 7.58 -11.01
N SER A 49 20.19 8.21 -11.16
CA SER A 49 20.05 9.64 -11.46
C SER A 49 18.99 10.27 -10.56
N LEU A 50 19.06 11.60 -10.43
CA LEU A 50 18.04 12.37 -9.73
C LEU A 50 16.69 12.29 -10.45
N GLU A 51 16.71 12.29 -11.79
CA GLU A 51 15.51 12.14 -12.61
C GLU A 51 14.80 10.79 -12.36
N GLU A 52 15.55 9.68 -12.21
CA GLU A 52 14.98 8.39 -11.84
C GLU A 52 14.32 8.43 -10.45
N ILE A 53 14.90 9.17 -9.49
CA ILE A 53 14.30 9.35 -8.17
C ILE A 53 13.01 10.15 -8.25
N ASP A 54 12.99 11.25 -9.00
CA ASP A 54 11.80 12.08 -9.17
C ASP A 54 10.63 11.27 -9.76
N LEU A 55 10.91 10.47 -10.81
CA LEU A 55 9.90 9.58 -11.41
C LEU A 55 9.37 8.54 -10.40
N LEU A 56 10.25 7.98 -9.57
CA LEU A 56 9.85 7.00 -8.54
C LEU A 56 9.06 7.64 -7.40
N GLN A 57 9.38 8.89 -7.02
CA GLN A 57 8.60 9.66 -6.06
C GLN A 57 7.20 10.01 -6.61
N GLU A 58 7.08 10.30 -7.89
CA GLU A 58 5.79 10.51 -8.55
C GLU A 58 4.95 9.21 -8.57
N GLU A 59 5.58 8.07 -8.89
CA GLU A 59 4.91 6.76 -8.87
C GLU A 59 4.42 6.40 -7.46
N LEU A 60 5.26 6.64 -6.45
CA LEU A 60 4.86 6.60 -5.05
C LEU A 60 3.59 7.47 -4.88
N PHE A 61 3.63 8.75 -5.24
CA PHE A 61 2.52 9.67 -4.97
C PHE A 61 1.20 9.23 -5.63
N ASN A 62 1.27 8.59 -6.80
CA ASN A 62 0.12 8.03 -7.48
C ASN A 62 -0.46 6.82 -6.75
N ILE A 63 0.37 5.96 -6.15
CA ILE A 63 -0.10 4.88 -5.27
C ILE A 63 -0.81 5.46 -4.05
N PHE A 64 -0.24 6.48 -3.42
CA PHE A 64 -0.86 7.12 -2.26
C PHE A 64 -2.26 7.66 -2.61
N LYS A 65 -2.43 8.34 -3.75
CA LYS A 65 -3.75 8.78 -4.23
C LYS A 65 -4.73 7.62 -4.37
N GLN A 66 -4.29 6.51 -4.99
CA GLN A 66 -5.15 5.34 -5.17
C GLN A 66 -5.58 4.74 -3.83
N VAL A 67 -4.69 4.69 -2.84
CA VAL A 67 -5.01 4.20 -1.49
C VAL A 67 -6.03 5.09 -0.80
N ILE A 68 -5.94 6.42 -0.94
CA ILE A 68 -6.95 7.34 -0.37
C ILE A 68 -8.32 7.13 -1.00
N VAL A 69 -8.38 6.93 -2.32
CA VAL A 69 -9.64 6.60 -3.01
C VAL A 69 -10.19 5.24 -2.54
N ASP A 70 -9.34 4.23 -2.44
CA ASP A 70 -9.75 2.90 -1.99
C ASP A 70 -10.17 2.88 -0.50
N LEU A 71 -9.63 3.79 0.32
CA LEU A 71 -10.08 4.00 1.70
C LEU A 71 -11.48 4.63 1.74
N ASP A 72 -11.72 5.66 0.93
CA ASP A 72 -13.04 6.33 0.84
C ASP A 72 -14.13 5.38 0.34
N GLU A 73 -13.79 4.46 -0.57
CA GLU A 73 -14.72 3.45 -1.09
C GLU A 73 -14.87 2.19 -0.20
N ASP A 74 -14.43 2.22 1.06
CA ASP A 74 -14.44 1.08 2.01
C ASP A 74 -13.75 -0.20 1.45
N ARG A 75 -12.79 -0.03 0.53
CA ARG A 75 -12.03 -1.13 -0.08
C ARG A 75 -10.76 -1.48 0.70
N ILE A 76 -10.36 -0.61 1.62
CA ILE A 76 -9.24 -0.78 2.56
C ILE A 76 -9.76 -0.43 3.96
N ASP A 77 -9.51 -1.29 4.94
CA ASP A 77 -9.85 -1.00 6.33
C ASP A 77 -8.81 -0.06 6.98
N PRO A 78 -9.18 0.63 8.08
CA PRO A 78 -8.28 1.57 8.76
C PRO A 78 -6.95 0.98 9.25
N GLU A 79 -6.92 -0.30 9.65
CA GLU A 79 -5.70 -0.98 10.11
C GLU A 79 -4.73 -1.20 8.94
N SER A 80 -5.25 -1.66 7.80
CA SER A 80 -4.51 -1.77 6.55
C SER A 80 -3.98 -0.42 6.07
N PHE A 81 -4.78 0.66 6.19
CA PHE A 81 -4.33 2.02 5.85
C PHE A 81 -3.19 2.51 6.76
N GLN A 82 -3.26 2.23 8.07
CA GLN A 82 -2.18 2.54 9.00
C GLN A 82 -0.89 1.79 8.64
N SER A 83 -1.00 0.50 8.32
CA SER A 83 0.15 -0.32 7.87
C SER A 83 0.76 0.22 6.57
N PHE A 84 -0.08 0.61 5.61
CA PHE A 84 0.35 1.26 4.37
C PHE A 84 1.10 2.57 4.65
N THR A 85 0.59 3.43 5.54
CA THR A 85 1.20 4.73 5.85
C THR A 85 2.63 4.55 6.39
N PHE A 86 2.85 3.54 7.23
CA PHE A 86 4.19 3.21 7.73
C PHE A 86 5.17 2.81 6.60
N THR A 87 4.73 1.97 5.67
CA THR A 87 5.59 1.54 4.54
C THR A 87 5.82 2.67 3.54
N TRP A 88 4.81 3.50 3.30
CA TRP A 88 4.86 4.73 2.53
C TRP A 88 5.91 5.72 3.04
N GLU A 89 5.86 6.07 4.32
CA GLU A 89 6.82 6.97 4.96
C GLU A 89 8.25 6.43 4.85
N THR A 90 8.41 5.11 5.00
CA THR A 90 9.70 4.44 4.83
C THR A 90 10.21 4.61 3.39
N ALA A 91 9.36 4.43 2.38
CA ALA A 91 9.74 4.60 0.98
C ALA A 91 10.14 6.04 0.65
N MET A 92 9.39 7.03 1.13
CA MET A 92 9.72 8.45 0.98
C MET A 92 11.07 8.80 1.61
N ARG A 93 11.35 8.26 2.81
CA ARG A 93 12.65 8.44 3.48
C ARG A 93 13.79 7.85 2.65
N VAL A 94 13.64 6.61 2.18
CA VAL A 94 14.64 5.94 1.34
C VAL A 94 14.87 6.70 0.03
N ALA A 95 13.82 7.29 -0.56
CA ALA A 95 13.95 8.14 -1.74
C ALA A 95 14.78 9.40 -1.47
N GLY A 96 14.46 10.13 -0.40
CA GLY A 96 15.21 11.32 -0.01
C GLY A 96 16.67 11.02 0.36
N ASP A 97 16.92 9.90 1.03
CA ASP A 97 18.29 9.46 1.34
C ASP A 97 19.07 9.15 0.06
N ARG A 98 18.46 8.43 -0.89
CA ARG A 98 19.12 8.11 -2.16
C ARG A 98 19.38 9.37 -2.99
N GLU A 99 18.43 10.29 -3.05
CA GLU A 99 18.58 11.58 -3.72
C GLU A 99 19.77 12.35 -3.16
N ARG A 100 19.89 12.43 -1.83
CA ARG A 100 21.01 13.08 -1.15
C ARG A 100 22.35 12.43 -1.53
N MET A 101 22.44 11.10 -1.48
CA MET A 101 23.65 10.37 -1.87
C MET A 101 24.04 10.65 -3.33
N LEU A 102 23.07 10.74 -4.24
CA LEU A 102 23.31 11.07 -5.64
C LEU A 102 23.81 12.51 -5.81
N ARG A 103 23.21 13.48 -5.11
CA ARG A 103 23.66 14.88 -5.11
C ARG A 103 25.08 15.03 -4.57
N GLU A 104 25.40 14.35 -3.47
CA GLU A 104 26.75 14.33 -2.89
C GLU A 104 27.77 13.72 -3.86
N SER A 105 27.40 12.63 -4.54
CA SER A 105 28.28 12.03 -5.54
C SER A 105 28.57 12.98 -6.70
N LEU A 106 27.57 13.71 -7.21
CA LEU A 106 27.74 14.69 -8.28
C LEU A 106 28.63 15.87 -7.85
N GLY A 107 28.43 16.38 -6.64
CA GLY A 107 29.27 17.45 -6.08
C GLY A 107 30.72 17.04 -5.84
N SER A 108 30.99 15.74 -5.63
CA SER A 108 32.35 15.22 -5.47
C SER A 108 33.17 15.12 -6.77
N PHE A 109 32.53 15.25 -7.94
CA PHE A 109 33.19 15.25 -9.25
C PHE A 109 33.48 16.66 -9.80
N GLU A 110 33.02 17.73 -9.13
CA GLU A 110 33.24 19.13 -9.56
C GLU A 110 34.44 19.82 -8.88
N PHE A 111 35.28 19.06 -8.15
CA PHE A 111 36.54 19.52 -7.55
C PHE A 111 37.72 18.66 -8.02
#